data_AF-A0A7C4LEF1-F1
#
_entry.id   AF-A0A7C4LEF1-F1
#
_cell.length_a   1.000
_cell.length_b   1.000
_cell.length_c   1.000
_cell.angle_alpha   90.00
_cell.angle_beta   90.00
_cell.angle_gamma   90.00
#
_symmetry.space_group_name_H-M   'P 1'
#
loop_
_entity.id
_entity.type
_entity.pdbx_description
1 polymer ?
#
loop_
_entity_poly.entity_id
_entity_poly.type
_entity_poly.pdbx_seq_one_letter_code
_entity_poly.pdbx_strand_id
1 'polypeptide(L)'
;MSEAFILAGCRTPIGRFQGGLAGIPAARLGATAVREAVSRAELPPDAVDEVILGHVLSAGAGQAPARQAALYAGLPSSVPAMSVNKVCGSGLKAVMLAGASSVVLAVDDSVLDMALDYESVAARGAMLGSASVIVLDETVDLAWVALKTTRFFKHESCGKCTPCREGTYWMLNILERVNKGQAAKADVDLLQNVALQIQNKCLCPLGEFSVTPVLSSLKAFRADFDAHTRDGAPKKAAARPAPPKAAPLPAGD
;
A
#
# COMPACT_ATOMS: atom_id res chain seq x y z
N MET A 1 -1.96 -28.20 4.43
CA MET A 1 -2.61 -26.88 4.61
C MET A 1 -3.24 -26.89 5.97
N SER A 2 -2.93 -25.91 6.80
CA SER A 2 -3.67 -25.68 8.03
C SER A 2 -5.05 -25.15 7.65
N GLU A 3 -6.10 -25.71 8.21
CA GLU A 3 -7.46 -25.20 8.01
C GLU A 3 -7.63 -23.88 8.78
N ALA A 4 -8.25 -22.88 8.13
CA ALA A 4 -8.53 -21.57 8.73
C ALA A 4 -9.99 -21.51 9.19
N PHE A 5 -10.22 -20.96 10.39
CA PHE A 5 -11.54 -20.85 10.99
C PHE A 5 -11.77 -19.45 11.55
N ILE A 6 -13.01 -18.96 11.47
CA ILE A 6 -13.44 -17.73 12.13
C ILE A 6 -14.00 -18.11 13.50
N LEU A 7 -13.31 -17.71 14.56
CA LEU A 7 -13.69 -18.07 15.94
C LEU A 7 -14.75 -17.11 16.53
N ALA A 8 -14.70 -15.82 16.19
CA ALA A 8 -15.61 -14.83 16.72
C ALA A 8 -15.76 -13.60 15.81
N GLY A 9 -16.88 -12.90 15.99
CA GLY A 9 -17.14 -11.61 15.35
C GLY A 9 -17.87 -10.65 16.29
N CYS A 10 -17.46 -9.39 16.28
CA CYS A 10 -18.17 -8.30 16.94
C CYS A 10 -17.91 -6.99 16.19
N ARG A 11 -18.61 -5.92 16.58
CA ARG A 11 -18.47 -4.59 15.97
C ARG A 11 -18.59 -3.50 17.02
N THR A 12 -18.00 -2.35 16.72
CA THR A 12 -18.24 -1.14 17.52
C THR A 12 -19.68 -0.61 17.30
N PRO A 13 -20.21 0.16 18.26
CA PRO A 13 -21.43 0.93 18.06
C PRO A 13 -21.33 1.88 16.86
N ILE A 14 -22.42 2.05 16.12
CA ILE A 14 -22.51 3.03 15.03
C ILE A 14 -22.97 4.37 15.59
N GLY A 15 -22.19 5.42 15.36
CA GLY A 15 -22.56 6.78 15.71
C GLY A 15 -22.85 7.65 14.48
N ARG A 16 -23.46 8.81 14.73
CA ARG A 16 -23.47 9.93 13.76
C ARG A 16 -22.25 10.82 13.99
N PHE A 17 -21.80 11.52 12.95
CA PHE A 17 -20.75 12.52 13.08
C PHE A 17 -21.15 13.57 14.14
N GLN A 18 -20.24 13.87 15.08
CA GLN A 18 -20.50 14.70 16.26
C GLN A 18 -21.67 14.23 17.16
N GLY A 19 -22.03 12.94 17.10
CA GLY A 19 -23.05 12.34 17.95
C GLY A 19 -22.51 11.84 19.29
N GLY A 20 -23.24 10.92 19.94
CA GLY A 20 -22.93 10.45 21.30
C GLY A 20 -21.58 9.74 21.50
N LEU A 21 -20.87 9.38 20.43
CA LEU A 21 -19.52 8.78 20.50
C LEU A 21 -18.40 9.80 20.28
N ALA A 22 -18.70 11.08 20.05
CA ALA A 22 -17.71 12.09 19.67
C ALA A 22 -16.60 12.30 20.71
N GLY A 23 -16.90 12.06 21.99
CA GLY A 23 -15.92 12.17 23.08
C GLY A 23 -15.02 10.94 23.25
N ILE A 24 -15.22 9.86 22.49
CA ILE A 24 -14.47 8.61 22.64
C ILE A 24 -13.37 8.56 21.55
N PRO A 25 -12.08 8.50 21.93
CA PRO A 25 -11.01 8.34 20.97
C PRO A 25 -11.17 7.08 20.12
N ALA A 26 -10.89 7.17 18.81
CA ALA A 26 -11.07 6.06 17.87
C ALA A 26 -10.33 4.78 18.31
N ALA A 27 -9.10 4.89 18.84
CA ALA A 27 -8.35 3.74 19.35
C ALA A 27 -9.01 3.08 20.57
N ARG A 28 -9.67 3.84 21.45
CA ARG A 28 -10.41 3.31 22.61
C ARG A 28 -11.69 2.60 22.17
N LEU A 29 -12.36 3.15 21.15
CA LEU A 29 -13.52 2.50 20.55
C LEU A 29 -13.11 1.18 19.87
N GLY A 30 -12.02 1.18 19.11
CA GLY A 30 -11.43 -0.03 18.51
C GLY A 30 -11.02 -1.07 19.54
N ALA A 31 -10.40 -0.64 20.65
CA ALA A 31 -10.02 -1.52 21.76
C ALA A 31 -11.20 -2.30 22.36
N THR A 32 -12.38 -1.71 22.35
CA THR A 32 -13.60 -2.38 22.84
C THR A 32 -13.96 -3.57 21.94
N ALA A 33 -13.88 -3.38 20.63
CA ALA A 33 -14.11 -4.47 19.67
C ALA A 33 -13.01 -5.54 19.73
N VAL A 34 -11.73 -5.15 19.83
CA VAL A 34 -10.62 -6.11 19.94
C VAL A 34 -10.77 -6.98 21.20
N ARG A 35 -11.03 -6.36 22.37
CA ARG A 35 -11.21 -7.09 23.63
C ARG A 35 -12.37 -8.08 23.56
N GLU A 36 -13.50 -7.63 23.03
CA GLU A 36 -14.71 -8.46 22.90
C GLU A 36 -14.50 -9.62 21.91
N ALA A 37 -13.82 -9.37 20.79
CA ALA A 37 -13.50 -10.42 19.81
C ALA A 37 -12.64 -11.52 20.44
N VAL A 38 -11.58 -11.15 21.17
CA VAL A 38 -10.70 -12.10 21.86
C VAL A 38 -11.46 -12.86 22.96
N SER A 39 -12.29 -12.15 23.73
CA SER A 39 -13.11 -12.78 24.79
C SER A 39 -14.10 -13.80 24.21
N ARG A 40 -14.76 -13.49 23.08
CA ARG A 40 -15.71 -14.40 22.41
C ARG A 40 -15.03 -15.59 21.75
N ALA A 41 -13.80 -15.41 21.29
CA ALA A 41 -13.00 -16.49 20.75
C ALA A 41 -12.46 -17.42 21.85
N GLU A 42 -12.67 -17.08 23.12
CA GLU A 42 -12.18 -17.82 24.29
C GLU A 42 -10.66 -18.05 24.26
N LEU A 43 -9.93 -17.11 23.67
CA LEU A 43 -8.47 -17.18 23.55
C LEU A 43 -7.80 -16.45 24.71
N PRO A 44 -6.69 -16.98 25.24
CA PRO A 44 -5.85 -16.22 26.14
C PRO A 44 -5.16 -15.07 25.36
N PRO A 45 -4.97 -13.87 25.94
CA PRO A 45 -4.44 -12.71 25.23
C PRO A 45 -3.06 -12.89 24.57
N ASP A 46 -2.25 -13.81 25.09
CA ASP A 46 -0.91 -14.15 24.61
C ASP A 46 -0.93 -15.15 23.43
N ALA A 47 -2.07 -15.77 23.13
CA ALA A 47 -2.27 -16.56 21.91
C ALA A 47 -2.60 -15.70 20.68
N VAL A 48 -2.69 -14.38 20.82
CA VAL A 48 -2.91 -13.47 19.68
C VAL A 48 -1.56 -13.10 19.07
N ASP A 49 -1.31 -13.55 17.84
CA ASP A 49 -0.06 -13.26 17.14
C ASP A 49 -0.02 -11.86 16.53
N GLU A 50 -1.15 -11.33 16.06
CA GLU A 50 -1.20 -10.02 15.40
C GLU A 50 -2.59 -9.36 15.52
N VAL A 51 -2.61 -8.03 15.60
CA VAL A 51 -3.84 -7.23 15.46
C VAL A 51 -3.82 -6.40 14.20
N ILE A 52 -4.74 -6.67 13.28
CA ILE A 52 -4.96 -5.85 12.08
C ILE A 52 -6.22 -5.00 12.29
N LEU A 53 -6.07 -3.66 12.32
CA LEU A 53 -7.19 -2.74 12.56
C LEU A 53 -7.32 -1.68 11.47
N GLY A 54 -8.53 -1.56 10.92
CA GLY A 54 -8.89 -0.49 10.00
C GLY A 54 -9.08 0.86 10.70
N HIS A 55 -8.41 1.93 10.24
CA HIS A 55 -8.66 3.30 10.69
C HIS A 55 -8.51 4.32 9.55
N VAL A 56 -9.66 4.88 9.14
CA VAL A 56 -9.86 5.71 7.94
C VAL A 56 -9.27 7.13 8.08
N LEU A 57 -9.26 7.72 9.27
CA LEU A 57 -8.79 9.10 9.50
C LEU A 57 -7.77 9.15 10.64
N SER A 58 -6.51 8.83 10.34
CA SER A 58 -5.44 8.72 11.36
C SER A 58 -4.97 10.07 11.92
N ALA A 59 -5.28 11.20 11.25
CA ALA A 59 -4.90 12.52 11.73
C ALA A 59 -5.56 12.81 13.10
N GLY A 60 -4.75 13.21 14.09
CA GLY A 60 -5.23 13.51 15.44
C GLY A 60 -5.50 12.29 16.34
N ALA A 61 -5.30 11.07 15.85
CA ALA A 61 -5.53 9.83 16.62
C ALA A 61 -4.27 9.28 17.32
N GLY A 62 -3.15 10.02 17.30
CA GLY A 62 -1.86 9.58 17.83
C GLY A 62 -1.14 8.58 16.92
N GLN A 63 0.01 8.09 17.38
CA GLN A 63 0.85 7.15 16.62
C GLN A 63 0.25 5.73 16.66
N ALA A 64 0.22 5.03 15.53
CA ALA A 64 -0.23 3.65 15.39
C ALA A 64 -1.56 3.31 16.13
N PRO A 65 -2.73 3.80 15.64
CA PRO A 65 -4.02 3.57 16.28
C PRO A 65 -4.38 2.09 16.53
N ALA A 66 -3.97 1.17 15.65
CA ALA A 66 -4.14 -0.27 15.87
C ALA A 66 -3.37 -0.76 17.11
N ARG A 67 -2.13 -0.27 17.27
CA ARG A 67 -1.30 -0.61 18.42
C ARG A 67 -1.86 -0.05 19.71
N GLN A 68 -2.33 1.20 19.68
CA GLN A 68 -3.05 1.78 20.81
C GLN A 68 -4.29 0.94 21.17
N ALA A 69 -5.08 0.53 20.18
CA ALA A 69 -6.26 -0.29 20.39
C ALA A 69 -5.93 -1.66 21.00
N ALA A 70 -4.90 -2.35 20.50
CA ALA A 70 -4.43 -3.63 21.04
C ALA A 70 -4.01 -3.50 22.51
N LEU A 71 -3.18 -2.50 22.84
CA LEU A 71 -2.74 -2.26 24.22
C LEU A 71 -3.91 -1.89 25.13
N TYR A 72 -4.81 -1.01 24.68
CA TYR A 72 -5.99 -0.64 25.45
C TYR A 72 -6.94 -1.82 25.63
N ALA A 73 -6.99 -2.78 24.70
CA ALA A 73 -7.76 -4.01 24.78
C ALA A 73 -7.19 -5.02 25.80
N GLY A 74 -5.99 -4.76 26.34
CA GLY A 74 -5.32 -5.62 27.31
C GLY A 74 -4.44 -6.70 26.68
N LEU A 75 -4.15 -6.60 25.37
CA LEU A 75 -3.21 -7.51 24.75
C LEU A 75 -1.77 -7.21 25.18
N PRO A 76 -0.90 -8.23 25.29
CA PRO A 76 0.49 -8.05 25.65
C PRO A 76 1.22 -7.09 24.70
N SER A 77 2.22 -6.38 25.23
CA SER A 77 3.07 -5.52 24.40
C SER A 77 3.91 -6.30 23.39
N SER A 78 4.03 -7.61 23.50
CA SER A 78 4.66 -8.45 22.48
C SER A 78 3.83 -8.58 21.19
N VAL A 79 2.51 -8.40 21.25
CA VAL A 79 1.60 -8.61 20.10
C VAL A 79 1.74 -7.45 19.09
N PRO A 80 2.32 -7.66 17.90
CA PRO A 80 2.38 -6.62 16.87
C PRO A 80 0.98 -6.19 16.43
N ALA A 81 0.88 -4.95 15.94
CA ALA A 81 -0.38 -4.42 15.44
C ALA A 81 -0.18 -3.57 14.18
N MET A 82 -1.00 -3.83 13.17
CA MET A 82 -1.01 -3.16 11.87
C MET A 82 -2.25 -2.27 11.72
N SER A 83 -2.04 -1.01 11.36
CA SER A 83 -3.14 -0.10 11.01
C SER A 83 -3.37 -0.07 9.51
N VAL A 84 -4.58 -0.40 9.08
CA VAL A 84 -5.00 -0.32 7.67
C VAL A 84 -5.83 0.95 7.46
N ASN A 85 -5.33 1.92 6.71
CA ASN A 85 -6.10 3.11 6.36
C ASN A 85 -6.59 3.01 4.92
N LYS A 86 -7.91 2.91 4.76
CA LYS A 86 -8.54 2.91 3.43
C LYS A 86 -9.97 3.44 3.48
N VAL A 87 -10.16 4.65 2.96
CA VAL A 87 -11.43 5.39 3.09
C VAL A 87 -12.53 4.93 2.14
N CYS A 88 -12.17 4.37 0.97
CA CYS A 88 -13.10 4.16 -0.14
C CYS A 88 -12.99 2.77 -0.82
N GLY A 89 -12.25 1.82 -0.27
CA GLY A 89 -12.01 0.54 -0.97
C GLY A 89 -13.24 -0.38 -0.91
N SER A 90 -13.79 -0.75 -2.08
CA SER A 90 -14.83 -1.79 -2.18
C SER A 90 -14.25 -3.21 -2.31
N GLY A 91 -12.93 -3.34 -2.53
CA GLY A 91 -12.16 -4.58 -2.57
C GLY A 91 -10.64 -4.33 -2.54
N LEU A 92 -9.85 -5.40 -2.52
CA LEU A 92 -8.40 -5.33 -2.56
C LEU A 92 -7.90 -5.82 -3.92
N LYS A 93 -7.02 -5.04 -4.56
CA LYS A 93 -6.45 -5.36 -5.88
C LYS A 93 -4.98 -5.73 -5.79
N ALA A 94 -4.22 -4.97 -5.01
CA ALA A 94 -2.79 -5.19 -4.86
C ALA A 94 -2.26 -4.71 -3.50
N VAL A 95 -1.13 -5.26 -3.08
CA VAL A 95 -0.39 -4.81 -1.89
C VAL A 95 1.09 -4.62 -2.22
N MET A 96 1.73 -3.67 -1.54
CA MET A 96 3.17 -3.44 -1.56
C MET A 96 3.68 -3.55 -0.12
N LEU A 97 4.56 -4.50 0.17
CA LEU A 97 4.92 -4.87 1.55
C LEU A 97 6.15 -4.13 2.10
N ALA A 98 6.91 -3.49 1.22
CA ALA A 98 8.15 -2.74 1.52
C ALA A 98 8.08 -1.26 1.12
N GLY A 99 6.90 -0.65 1.19
CA GLY A 99 6.67 0.73 0.76
C GLY A 99 6.87 0.89 -0.74
N ALA A 100 7.36 2.06 -1.17
CA ALA A 100 7.49 2.40 -2.59
C ALA A 100 8.50 1.53 -3.36
N SER A 101 9.42 0.83 -2.69
CA SER A 101 10.42 -0.06 -3.32
C SER A 101 9.92 -1.50 -3.51
N SER A 102 8.70 -1.79 -3.06
CA SER A 102 8.18 -3.15 -3.06
C SER A 102 7.72 -3.63 -4.43
N VAL A 103 7.62 -4.95 -4.54
CA VAL A 103 6.83 -5.61 -5.56
C VAL A 103 5.37 -5.26 -5.34
N VAL A 104 4.67 -4.91 -6.42
CA VAL A 104 3.21 -4.81 -6.43
C VAL A 104 2.68 -6.23 -6.57
N LEU A 105 2.27 -6.82 -5.45
CA LEU A 105 1.64 -8.14 -5.41
C LEU A 105 0.17 -7.98 -5.72
N ALA A 106 -0.33 -8.69 -6.74
CA ALA A 106 -1.77 -8.83 -6.93
C ALA A 106 -2.35 -9.61 -5.74
N VAL A 107 -3.51 -9.16 -5.24
CA VAL A 107 -4.15 -9.80 -4.10
C VAL A 107 -4.94 -11.02 -4.57
N ASP A 108 -4.67 -12.14 -3.93
CA ASP A 108 -5.45 -13.37 -3.94
C ASP A 108 -5.58 -13.86 -2.48
N ASP A 109 -6.42 -14.86 -2.22
CA ASP A 109 -6.65 -15.38 -0.85
C ASP A 109 -5.34 -15.78 -0.18
N SER A 110 -4.44 -16.42 -0.93
CA SER A 110 -3.13 -16.82 -0.41
C SER A 110 -2.17 -15.65 -0.15
N VAL A 111 -2.42 -14.44 -0.66
CA VAL A 111 -1.66 -13.22 -0.27
C VAL A 111 -2.22 -12.65 1.02
N LEU A 112 -3.54 -12.76 1.21
CA LEU A 112 -4.22 -12.31 2.43
C LEU A 112 -3.90 -13.22 3.63
N ASP A 113 -3.79 -14.52 3.40
CA ASP A 113 -3.48 -15.52 4.43
C ASP A 113 -1.97 -15.70 4.68
N MET A 114 -1.13 -14.97 3.94
CA MET A 114 0.31 -15.08 4.04
C MET A 114 0.84 -14.42 5.31
N ALA A 115 1.66 -15.14 6.09
CA ALA A 115 2.40 -14.56 7.19
C ALA A 115 3.38 -13.48 6.70
N LEU A 116 3.44 -12.35 7.42
CA LEU A 116 4.32 -11.22 7.10
C LEU A 116 5.74 -11.41 7.69
N ASP A 117 6.37 -12.53 7.33
CA ASP A 117 7.78 -12.82 7.63
C ASP A 117 8.64 -12.80 6.35
N TYR A 118 9.97 -12.86 6.49
CA TYR A 118 10.87 -12.73 5.34
C TYR A 118 10.75 -13.91 4.37
N GLU A 119 10.60 -15.12 4.91
CA GLU A 119 10.56 -16.38 4.18
C GLU A 119 9.27 -16.51 3.37
N SER A 120 8.13 -16.30 3.99
CA SER A 120 6.79 -16.35 3.41
C SER A 120 6.62 -15.30 2.31
N VAL A 121 7.09 -14.07 2.55
CA VAL A 121 7.04 -12.99 1.55
C VAL A 121 7.99 -13.26 0.38
N ALA A 122 9.20 -13.77 0.65
CA ALA A 122 10.16 -14.13 -0.39
C ALA A 122 9.66 -15.28 -1.26
N ALA A 123 8.92 -16.24 -0.70
CA ALA A 123 8.29 -17.33 -1.45
C ALA A 123 7.28 -16.84 -2.50
N ARG A 124 6.75 -15.61 -2.34
CA ARG A 124 5.89 -14.94 -3.32
C ARG A 124 6.64 -14.04 -4.30
N GLY A 125 7.97 -14.07 -4.29
CA GLY A 125 8.81 -13.23 -5.12
C GLY A 125 8.73 -11.74 -4.76
N ALA A 126 8.29 -11.42 -3.54
CA ALA A 126 8.32 -10.08 -2.97
C ALA A 126 9.38 -9.99 -1.87
N MET A 127 9.57 -8.79 -1.33
CA MET A 127 10.45 -8.54 -0.20
C MET A 127 9.66 -7.78 0.86
N LEU A 128 9.77 -8.21 2.12
CA LEU A 128 9.14 -7.54 3.25
C LEU A 128 9.76 -6.15 3.51
N GLY A 129 11.08 -6.04 3.33
CA GLY A 129 11.80 -4.76 3.43
C GLY A 129 11.57 -4.07 4.78
N SER A 130 11.03 -2.86 4.75
CA SER A 130 10.70 -2.07 5.95
C SER A 130 9.38 -2.45 6.62
N ALA A 131 8.68 -3.49 6.13
CA ALA A 131 7.33 -3.86 6.55
C ALA A 131 6.33 -2.68 6.45
N SER A 132 6.55 -1.78 5.49
CA SER A 132 5.66 -0.67 5.18
C SER A 132 4.62 -1.14 4.15
N VAL A 133 3.41 -1.46 4.62
CA VAL A 133 2.36 -2.02 3.76
C VAL A 133 1.52 -0.92 3.12
N ILE A 134 1.53 -0.85 1.78
CA ILE A 134 0.63 0.00 0.99
C ILE A 134 -0.42 -0.89 0.35
N VAL A 135 -1.69 -0.61 0.65
CA VAL A 135 -2.83 -1.39 0.16
C VAL A 135 -3.52 -0.64 -0.99
N LEU A 136 -3.71 -1.30 -2.13
CA LEU A 136 -4.27 -0.76 -3.38
C LEU A 136 -5.57 -1.51 -3.71
N ASP A 137 -6.64 -0.78 -4.02
CA ASP A 137 -7.98 -1.35 -4.25
C ASP A 137 -8.25 -1.42 -5.75
N GLU A 138 -9.38 -1.99 -6.13
CA GLU A 138 -9.86 -2.06 -7.51
C GLU A 138 -9.96 -0.69 -8.18
N THR A 139 -10.16 0.37 -7.38
CA THR A 139 -10.20 1.74 -7.88
C THR A 139 -8.80 2.28 -8.16
N VAL A 140 -7.72 1.70 -7.66
CA VAL A 140 -6.37 2.20 -7.96
C VAL A 140 -5.89 1.73 -9.33
N ASP A 141 -5.43 2.68 -10.13
CA ASP A 141 -4.74 2.47 -11.38
C ASP A 141 -3.23 2.22 -11.15
N LEU A 142 -2.73 1.07 -11.60
CA LEU A 142 -1.34 0.69 -11.37
C LEU A 142 -0.35 1.42 -12.30
N ALA A 143 -0.79 1.95 -13.44
CA ALA A 143 0.05 2.83 -14.26
C ALA A 143 0.32 4.15 -13.52
N TRP A 144 -0.63 4.62 -12.72
CA TRP A 144 -0.44 5.78 -11.83
C TRP A 144 0.48 5.46 -10.66
N VAL A 145 0.35 4.29 -10.04
CA VAL A 145 1.25 3.86 -8.95
C VAL A 145 2.69 3.80 -9.46
N ALA A 146 2.93 3.18 -10.62
CA ALA A 146 4.25 3.16 -11.26
C ALA A 146 4.79 4.57 -11.51
N LEU A 147 3.96 5.49 -12.03
CA LEU A 147 4.36 6.89 -12.20
C LEU A 147 4.79 7.54 -10.87
N LYS A 148 4.05 7.32 -9.78
CA LYS A 148 4.35 7.93 -8.48
C LYS A 148 5.63 7.39 -7.86
N THR A 149 5.83 6.08 -7.89
CA THR A 149 7.05 5.46 -7.37
C THR A 149 8.26 5.86 -8.20
N THR A 150 8.18 5.81 -9.53
CA THR A 150 9.27 6.26 -10.41
C THR A 150 9.59 7.74 -10.21
N ARG A 151 8.59 8.61 -10.04
CA ARG A 151 8.82 10.03 -9.76
C ARG A 151 9.59 10.24 -8.45
N PHE A 152 9.23 9.50 -7.40
CA PHE A 152 9.95 9.52 -6.12
C PHE A 152 11.41 9.10 -6.33
N PHE A 153 11.67 7.93 -6.91
CA PHE A 153 13.05 7.44 -7.09
C PHE A 153 13.89 8.30 -8.02
N LYS A 154 13.28 8.93 -9.04
CA LYS A 154 13.96 9.91 -9.88
C LYS A 154 14.37 11.16 -9.08
N HIS A 155 13.52 11.61 -8.15
CA HIS A 155 13.80 12.78 -7.31
C HIS A 155 14.90 12.48 -6.28
N GLU A 156 14.86 11.30 -5.67
CA GLU A 156 15.80 10.84 -4.63
C GLU A 156 17.07 10.20 -5.20
N SER A 157 17.19 10.07 -6.52
CA SER A 157 18.39 9.51 -7.15
C SER A 157 19.58 10.46 -6.96
N CYS A 158 20.66 9.95 -6.36
CA CYS A 158 21.91 10.71 -6.22
C CYS A 158 22.63 10.96 -7.55
N GLY A 159 22.22 10.30 -8.64
CA GLY A 159 22.76 10.51 -9.98
C GLY A 159 24.14 9.88 -10.24
N LYS A 160 24.71 9.09 -9.33
CA LYS A 160 26.08 8.56 -9.47
C LYS A 160 26.25 7.56 -10.62
N CYS A 161 25.34 6.58 -10.75
CA CYS A 161 25.40 5.57 -11.80
C CYS A 161 24.47 5.94 -12.96
N THR A 162 24.99 5.85 -14.19
CA THR A 162 24.26 6.22 -15.41
C THR A 162 22.94 5.46 -15.59
N PRO A 163 22.85 4.13 -15.35
CA PRO A 163 21.58 3.42 -15.49
C PRO A 163 20.49 3.98 -14.58
N CYS A 164 20.79 4.29 -13.32
CA CYS A 164 19.82 4.89 -12.41
C CYS A 164 19.50 6.34 -12.78
N ARG A 165 20.53 7.17 -13.04
CA ARG A 165 20.36 8.60 -13.32
C ARG A 165 19.51 8.84 -14.57
N GLU A 166 19.87 8.20 -15.67
CA GLU A 166 19.21 8.39 -16.96
C GLU A 166 17.97 7.49 -17.09
N GLY A 167 18.06 6.25 -16.61
CA GLY A 167 16.97 5.29 -16.74
C GLY A 167 15.73 5.72 -15.96
N THR A 168 15.86 6.21 -14.73
CA THR A 168 14.70 6.71 -13.96
C THR A 168 14.08 7.96 -14.60
N TYR A 169 14.89 8.82 -15.21
CA TYR A 169 14.40 9.95 -16.01
C TYR A 169 13.61 9.49 -17.24
N TRP A 170 14.11 8.50 -17.96
CA TRP A 170 13.41 7.92 -19.12
C TRP A 170 12.10 7.25 -18.72
N MET A 171 12.11 6.40 -17.69
CA MET A 171 10.90 5.76 -17.17
C MET A 171 9.86 6.80 -16.77
N LEU A 172 10.25 7.87 -16.08
CA LEU A 172 9.35 8.95 -15.68
C LEU A 172 8.67 9.60 -16.89
N ASN A 173 9.42 9.95 -17.94
CA ASN A 173 8.85 10.57 -19.14
C ASN A 173 7.90 9.62 -19.89
N ILE A 174 8.22 8.33 -19.95
CA ILE A 174 7.34 7.33 -20.56
C ILE A 174 6.04 7.22 -19.74
N LEU A 175 6.14 7.03 -18.43
CA LEU A 175 5.00 6.90 -17.52
C LEU A 175 4.12 8.16 -17.50
N GLU A 176 4.70 9.35 -17.64
CA GLU A 176 3.93 10.59 -17.78
C GLU A 176 3.13 10.63 -19.07
N ARG A 177 3.69 10.16 -20.19
CA ARG A 177 2.96 10.04 -21.46
C ARG A 177 1.85 8.99 -21.36
N VAL A 178 2.13 7.84 -20.72
CA VAL A 178 1.11 6.81 -20.45
C VAL A 178 -0.03 7.42 -19.65
N ASN A 179 0.23 8.01 -18.48
CA ASN A 179 -0.82 8.58 -17.62
C ASN A 179 -1.56 9.79 -18.23
N LYS A 180 -1.03 10.42 -19.28
CA LYS A 180 -1.69 11.50 -20.03
C LYS A 180 -2.54 11.00 -21.20
N GLY A 181 -2.59 9.68 -21.46
CA GLY A 181 -3.29 9.14 -22.63
C GLY A 181 -2.51 9.32 -23.95
N GLN A 182 -1.22 9.65 -23.88
CA GLN A 182 -0.43 10.10 -25.03
C GLN A 182 0.53 9.05 -25.57
N ALA A 183 0.68 7.91 -24.88
CA ALA A 183 1.59 6.83 -25.23
C ALA A 183 0.99 5.87 -26.28
N ALA A 184 1.86 5.28 -27.09
CA ALA A 184 1.53 4.11 -27.92
C ALA A 184 1.77 2.81 -27.13
N LYS A 185 1.23 1.68 -27.58
CA LYS A 185 1.53 0.36 -26.96
C LYS A 185 3.02 0.04 -26.93
N ALA A 186 3.75 0.42 -27.99
CA ALA A 186 5.19 0.29 -28.07
C ALA A 186 5.95 1.07 -26.99
N ASP A 187 5.38 2.17 -26.45
CA ASP A 187 5.99 2.89 -25.33
C ASP A 187 5.91 2.09 -24.03
N VAL A 188 4.87 1.25 -23.85
CA VAL A 188 4.75 0.38 -22.68
C VAL A 188 5.77 -0.77 -22.74
N ASP A 189 6.03 -1.29 -23.94
CA ASP A 189 7.15 -2.24 -24.16
C ASP A 189 8.50 -1.57 -23.93
N LEU A 190 8.66 -0.34 -24.41
CA LEU A 190 9.86 0.46 -24.17
C LEU A 190 10.08 0.70 -22.67
N LEU A 191 9.03 0.99 -21.90
CA LEU A 191 9.12 1.15 -20.44
C LEU A 191 9.72 -0.10 -19.78
N GLN A 192 9.23 -1.28 -20.16
CA GLN A 192 9.74 -2.55 -19.65
C GLN A 192 11.22 -2.74 -20.01
N ASN A 193 11.58 -2.46 -21.26
CA ASN A 193 12.96 -2.56 -21.73
C ASN A 193 13.89 -1.62 -20.98
N VAL A 194 13.49 -0.35 -20.76
CA VAL A 194 14.26 0.61 -19.98
C VAL A 194 14.46 0.11 -18.55
N ALA A 195 13.41 -0.38 -17.90
CA ALA A 195 13.51 -0.93 -16.54
C ALA A 195 14.50 -2.11 -16.47
N LEU A 196 14.46 -3.04 -17.42
CA LEU A 196 15.40 -4.16 -17.49
C LEU A 196 16.86 -3.71 -17.74
N GLN A 197 17.08 -2.54 -18.35
CA GLN A 197 18.42 -1.98 -18.51
C GLN A 197 18.97 -1.33 -17.24
N ILE A 198 18.14 -1.06 -16.23
CA ILE A 198 18.58 -0.55 -14.92
C ILE A 198 18.84 -1.71 -13.96
N GLN A 199 18.02 -2.76 -14.03
CA GLN A 199 18.04 -3.90 -13.12
C GLN A 199 19.45 -4.51 -13.01
N ASN A 200 19.92 -4.71 -11.78
CA ASN A 200 21.26 -5.25 -11.47
C ASN A 200 22.46 -4.51 -12.10
N LYS A 201 22.32 -3.25 -12.53
CA LYS A 201 23.41 -2.45 -13.15
C LYS A 201 23.77 -1.17 -12.38
N CYS A 202 23.25 -1.01 -11.17
CA CYS A 202 23.46 0.17 -10.33
C CYS A 202 24.40 -0.10 -9.17
N LEU A 203 25.04 0.95 -8.65
CA LEU A 203 25.98 0.85 -7.53
C LEU A 203 25.30 0.56 -6.19
N CYS A 204 24.03 0.97 -6.03
CA CYS A 204 23.27 0.76 -4.81
C CYS A 204 21.87 0.20 -5.14
N PRO A 205 21.15 -0.31 -4.13
CA PRO A 205 19.84 -0.93 -4.32
C PRO A 205 18.75 0.01 -4.84
N LEU A 206 18.94 1.34 -4.82
CA LEU A 206 17.95 2.31 -5.33
C LEU A 206 17.59 2.03 -6.79
N GLY A 207 18.56 1.61 -7.61
CA GLY A 207 18.28 1.20 -8.99
C GLY A 207 17.26 0.07 -9.06
N GLU A 208 17.43 -0.97 -8.25
CA GLU A 208 16.51 -2.11 -8.15
C GLU A 208 15.13 -1.70 -7.62
N PHE A 209 15.13 -0.87 -6.57
CA PHE A 209 13.91 -0.35 -5.97
C PHE A 209 13.11 0.52 -6.94
N SER A 210 13.78 1.22 -7.86
CA SER A 210 13.13 2.09 -8.85
C SER A 210 12.41 1.33 -9.94
N VAL A 211 12.84 0.09 -10.24
CA VAL A 211 12.26 -0.74 -11.30
C VAL A 211 11.29 -1.79 -10.80
N THR A 212 11.45 -2.22 -9.54
CA THR A 212 10.64 -3.30 -8.95
C THR A 212 9.12 -3.01 -9.03
N PRO A 213 8.62 -1.83 -8.63
CA PRO A 213 7.19 -1.50 -8.76
C PRO A 213 6.73 -1.44 -10.21
N VAL A 214 7.58 -0.99 -11.13
CA VAL A 214 7.26 -0.85 -12.56
C VAL A 214 7.13 -2.22 -13.20
N LEU A 215 8.13 -3.09 -13.04
CA LEU A 215 8.15 -4.43 -13.62
C LEU A 215 7.05 -5.32 -13.05
N SER A 216 6.82 -5.27 -11.73
CA SER A 216 5.74 -6.05 -11.09
C SER A 216 4.35 -5.57 -11.50
N SER A 217 4.14 -4.24 -11.59
CA SER A 217 2.88 -3.67 -12.09
C SER A 217 2.63 -4.03 -13.55
N LEU A 218 3.64 -3.99 -14.41
CA LEU A 218 3.50 -4.40 -15.80
C LEU A 218 3.21 -5.90 -15.94
N LYS A 219 3.83 -6.74 -15.10
CA LYS A 219 3.60 -8.19 -15.11
C LYS A 219 2.16 -8.54 -14.70
N ALA A 220 1.66 -7.96 -13.62
CA ALA A 220 0.35 -8.32 -13.05
C ALA A 220 -0.81 -7.50 -13.62
N PHE A 221 -0.56 -6.25 -14.03
CA PHE A 221 -1.58 -5.26 -14.35
C PHE A 221 -1.32 -4.54 -15.67
N ARG A 222 -0.74 -5.22 -16.67
CA ARG A 222 -0.47 -4.68 -18.01
C ARG A 222 -1.66 -3.93 -18.61
N ALA A 223 -2.87 -4.46 -18.41
CA ALA A 223 -4.11 -3.88 -18.90
C ALA A 223 -4.35 -2.44 -18.41
N ASP A 224 -3.89 -2.07 -17.21
CA ASP A 224 -4.01 -0.70 -16.71
C ASP A 224 -3.11 0.27 -17.50
N PHE A 225 -1.95 -0.18 -17.98
CA PHE A 225 -1.06 0.63 -18.82
C PHE A 225 -1.62 0.76 -20.24
N ASP A 226 -2.05 -0.36 -20.82
CA ASP A 226 -2.57 -0.39 -22.19
C ASP A 226 -3.88 0.41 -22.33
N ALA A 227 -4.69 0.51 -21.26
CA ALA A 227 -5.92 1.32 -21.25
C ALA A 227 -5.67 2.83 -21.41
N HIS A 228 -4.46 3.31 -21.13
CA HIS A 228 -4.08 4.71 -21.39
C HIS A 228 -3.30 4.89 -22.70
N THR A 229 -3.14 3.84 -23.50
CA THR A 229 -2.55 4.01 -24.83
C THR A 229 -3.59 4.63 -25.78
N ARG A 230 -3.13 5.33 -26.81
CA ARG A 230 -4.02 5.94 -27.84
C ARG A 230 -4.95 4.91 -28.51
N ASP A 231 -4.51 3.66 -28.56
CA ASP A 231 -5.24 2.53 -29.16
C ASP A 231 -6.02 1.71 -28.11
N GLY A 232 -6.02 2.14 -26.84
CA GLY A 232 -6.69 1.48 -25.73
C GLY A 232 -8.14 1.91 -25.58
N ALA A 233 -9.01 0.98 -25.19
CA ALA A 233 -10.35 1.33 -24.74
C ALA A 233 -10.23 2.13 -23.42
N PRO A 234 -10.88 3.31 -23.30
CA PRO A 234 -10.71 4.14 -22.12
C PRO A 234 -11.29 3.43 -20.89
N LYS A 235 -10.43 3.03 -19.96
CA LYS A 235 -10.89 2.81 -18.58
C LYS A 235 -11.30 4.18 -18.04
N LYS A 236 -12.46 4.24 -17.39
CA LYS A 236 -12.88 5.41 -16.60
C LYS A 236 -11.74 5.66 -15.62
N ALA A 237 -10.93 6.71 -15.86
CA ALA A 237 -9.80 7.03 -15.01
C ALA A 237 -10.32 7.09 -13.58
N ALA A 238 -9.79 6.22 -12.72
CA ALA A 238 -10.18 6.27 -11.33
C ALA A 238 -9.91 7.69 -10.84
N ALA A 239 -10.95 8.30 -10.25
CA ALA A 239 -10.95 9.71 -9.96
C ALA A 239 -9.69 10.06 -9.16
N ARG A 240 -8.76 10.76 -9.82
CA ARG A 240 -7.58 11.35 -9.19
C ARG A 240 -8.09 12.11 -7.97
N PRO A 241 -7.79 11.68 -6.73
CA PRO A 241 -8.11 12.51 -5.57
C PRO A 241 -7.34 13.81 -5.82
N ALA A 242 -8.06 14.92 -5.94
CA ALA A 242 -7.40 16.21 -5.99
C ALA A 242 -6.53 16.31 -4.73
N PRO A 243 -5.24 16.67 -4.84
CA PRO A 243 -4.46 16.94 -3.64
C PRO A 243 -5.25 17.96 -2.81
N PRO A 244 -5.44 17.72 -1.51
CA PRO A 244 -6.08 18.73 -0.67
C PRO A 244 -5.31 20.03 -0.86
N LYS A 245 -6.02 21.13 -1.13
CA LYS A 245 -5.40 22.45 -1.17
C LYS A 245 -4.65 22.60 0.15
N ALA A 246 -3.33 22.73 0.09
CA ALA A 246 -2.52 22.96 1.28
C ALA A 246 -3.11 24.19 1.98
N ALA A 247 -3.57 24.02 3.21
CA ALA A 247 -3.91 25.16 4.04
C ALA A 247 -2.63 26.00 4.18
N PRO A 248 -2.71 27.34 4.10
CA PRO A 248 -1.57 28.19 4.38
C PRO A 248 -1.03 27.80 5.76
N LEU A 249 0.28 27.54 5.83
CA LEU A 249 0.96 27.39 7.12
C LEU A 249 0.64 28.66 7.94
N PRO A 250 0.20 28.53 9.21
CA PRO A 250 0.04 29.70 10.05
C PRO A 250 1.37 30.44 10.08
N ALA A 251 1.33 31.75 9.83
CA ALA A 251 2.47 32.62 10.06
C ALA A 251 2.88 32.43 11.52
N GLY A 252 4.12 31.98 11.74
CA GLY A 252 4.67 31.90 13.07
C GLY A 252 4.80 33.32 13.63
N ASP A 253 4.25 33.53 14.81
CA ASP A 253 4.62 34.63 15.71
C ASP A 253 6.00 34.36 16.33
#